data_AF-A8EXD7-F1
#
_entry.id   AF-A8EXD7-F1
#
_cell.length_a   1.000
_cell.length_b   1.000
_cell.length_c   1.000
_cell.angle_alpha   90.00
_cell.angle_beta   90.00
_cell.angle_gamma   90.00
#
_symmetry.space_group_name_H-M   'P 1'
#
loop_
_entity.id
_entity.type
_entity.pdbx_description
1 polymer ?
#
loop_
_entity_poly.entity_id
_entity_poly.type
_entity_poly.pdbx_seq_one_letter_code
_entity_poly.pdbx_strand_id
1 'polypeptide(L)'
;MSTINTNTNEVMPHISVNAQYIKDLSLENPSAPSSLAALDQRPQIDLSLDINITNLSEENFYEVELNIEAIARNEKYTLFQIELKYAGVFNLINIDSEQHPILLSVHCPAMIFPFARKIIASCTQDAGFQPLMIDPIDFGALYHKKMSEHQN
;
A
#
# COMPACT_ATOMS: atom_id res chain seq x y z
N MET A 1 -6.18 31.53 -47.34
CA MET A 1 -6.69 30.17 -47.14
C MET A 1 -6.43 29.80 -45.69
N SER A 2 -7.44 29.91 -44.83
CA SER A 2 -7.32 29.52 -43.42
C SER A 2 -7.58 28.03 -43.32
N THR A 3 -6.53 27.25 -43.15
CA THR A 3 -6.65 25.81 -42.91
C THR A 3 -7.04 25.60 -41.45
N ILE A 4 -8.31 25.22 -41.24
CA ILE A 4 -8.82 24.63 -40.01
C ILE A 4 -8.64 23.10 -40.14
N ASN A 5 -8.27 22.44 -39.04
CA ASN A 5 -8.10 21.00 -38.75
C ASN A 5 -6.63 20.61 -38.54
N THR A 6 -6.24 20.04 -37.40
CA THR A 6 -6.93 18.94 -36.68
C THR A 6 -6.79 19.05 -35.15
N ASN A 7 -7.91 19.00 -34.43
CA ASN A 7 -7.91 18.54 -33.04
C ASN A 7 -7.53 17.05 -33.06
N THR A 8 -6.24 16.76 -32.92
CA THR A 8 -5.80 15.48 -32.39
C THR A 8 -6.34 15.41 -30.97
N ASN A 9 -7.18 14.42 -30.67
CA ASN A 9 -7.50 14.06 -29.29
C ASN A 9 -6.21 13.57 -28.63
N GLU A 10 -5.33 14.50 -28.25
CA GLU A 10 -4.16 14.20 -27.44
C GLU A 10 -4.68 13.68 -26.10
N VAL A 11 -4.51 12.37 -25.89
CA VAL A 11 -4.83 11.74 -24.62
C VAL A 11 -3.93 12.38 -23.57
N MET A 12 -4.53 13.10 -22.61
CA MET A 12 -3.76 13.77 -21.57
C MET A 12 -2.97 12.74 -20.73
N PRO A 13 -1.76 13.09 -20.25
CA PRO A 13 -0.99 12.25 -19.33
C PRO A 13 -1.82 11.88 -18.10
N HIS A 14 -1.98 10.59 -17.83
CA HIS A 14 -2.71 10.12 -16.65
C HIS A 14 -2.30 8.71 -16.23
N ILE A 15 -2.60 8.40 -14.97
CA ILE A 15 -2.46 7.07 -14.39
C ILE A 15 -3.84 6.41 -14.42
N SER A 16 -3.91 5.23 -15.03
CA SER A 16 -5.08 4.36 -14.95
C SER A 16 -4.86 3.28 -13.90
N VAL A 17 -5.86 3.01 -13.06
CA VAL A 17 -5.86 1.88 -12.12
C VAL A 17 -6.72 0.78 -12.73
N ASN A 18 -6.09 -0.27 -13.22
CA ASN A 18 -6.73 -1.35 -13.97
C ASN A 18 -7.28 -2.45 -13.06
N ALA A 19 -6.62 -2.71 -11.93
CA ALA A 19 -7.08 -3.66 -10.93
C ALA A 19 -6.55 -3.30 -9.54
N GLN A 20 -7.23 -3.76 -8.50
CA GLN A 20 -6.73 -3.79 -7.12
C GLN A 20 -7.16 -5.11 -6.48
N TYR A 21 -6.25 -5.78 -5.77
CA TYR A 21 -6.51 -7.09 -5.19
C TYR A 21 -5.58 -7.40 -4.01
N ILE A 22 -6.06 -8.30 -3.14
CA ILE A 22 -5.23 -8.95 -2.13
C ILE A 22 -4.46 -10.07 -2.84
N LYS A 23 -3.12 -10.00 -2.81
CA LYS A 23 -2.26 -11.10 -3.26
C LYS A 23 -2.07 -12.15 -2.18
N ASP A 24 -1.98 -11.69 -0.94
CA ASP A 24 -1.81 -12.54 0.22
C ASP A 24 -2.32 -11.82 1.47
N LEU A 25 -2.91 -12.58 2.39
CA LEU A 25 -3.41 -12.07 3.67
C LEU A 25 -3.33 -13.17 4.71
N SER A 26 -2.59 -12.90 5.78
CA SER A 26 -2.56 -13.72 6.99
C SER A 26 -3.02 -12.90 8.19
N LEU A 27 -3.72 -13.56 9.11
CA LEU A 27 -4.10 -13.05 10.42
C LEU A 27 -3.95 -14.18 11.42
N GLU A 28 -3.13 -13.95 12.44
CA GLU A 28 -2.88 -14.90 13.51
C GLU A 28 -3.14 -14.29 14.88
N ASN A 29 -3.83 -15.04 15.74
CA ASN A 29 -4.08 -14.68 17.14
C ASN A 29 -3.44 -15.74 18.06
N PRO A 30 -2.10 -15.77 18.17
CA PRO A 30 -1.37 -16.91 18.74
C PRO A 30 -1.68 -17.16 20.22
N SER A 31 -2.12 -16.13 20.95
CA SER A 31 -2.44 -16.23 22.38
C SER A 31 -3.94 -16.27 22.68
N ALA A 32 -4.81 -16.37 21.67
CA ALA A 32 -6.25 -16.44 21.89
C ALA A 32 -6.65 -17.77 22.55
N PRO A 33 -7.67 -17.77 23.45
CA PRO A 33 -8.46 -16.61 23.87
C PRO A 33 -7.81 -15.80 25.01
N SER A 34 -6.67 -16.21 25.55
CA SER A 34 -6.04 -15.55 26.71
C SER A 34 -5.69 -14.08 26.46
N SER A 35 -5.36 -13.71 25.21
CA SER A 35 -5.11 -12.33 24.79
C SER A 35 -6.37 -11.47 24.65
N LEU A 36 -7.58 -12.06 24.63
CA LEU A 36 -8.85 -11.35 24.45
C LEU A 36 -9.44 -10.83 25.78
N ALA A 37 -8.84 -11.17 26.92
CA ALA A 37 -9.22 -10.56 28.19
C ALA A 37 -9.04 -9.03 28.12
N ALA A 38 -9.83 -8.29 28.89
CA ALA A 38 -9.83 -6.82 28.87
C ALA A 38 -8.38 -6.28 28.89
N LEU A 39 -8.01 -5.57 27.83
CA LEU A 39 -6.69 -4.97 27.71
C LEU A 39 -6.67 -3.70 28.55
N ASP A 40 -6.02 -3.76 29.71
CA ASP A 40 -5.91 -2.63 30.64
C ASP A 40 -5.07 -1.47 30.05
N GLN A 41 -4.26 -1.75 29.03
CA GLN A 41 -3.34 -0.82 28.41
C GLN A 41 -3.42 -0.90 26.88
N ARG A 42 -3.10 0.23 26.22
CA ARG A 42 -2.98 0.28 24.77
C ARG A 42 -1.81 -0.62 24.34
N PRO A 43 -2.02 -1.55 23.40
CA PRO A 43 -0.94 -2.43 22.96
C PRO A 43 0.16 -1.67 22.23
N GLN A 44 1.39 -2.18 22.33
CA GLN A 44 2.46 -1.80 21.44
C GLN A 44 2.17 -2.38 20.06
N ILE A 45 2.25 -1.54 19.03
CA ILE A 45 2.08 -1.93 17.62
C ILE A 45 3.40 -1.70 16.91
N ASP A 46 3.98 -2.78 16.39
CA ASP A 46 5.08 -2.70 15.43
C ASP A 46 4.47 -2.81 14.02
N LEU A 47 4.68 -1.77 13.21
CA LEU A 47 4.16 -1.67 11.85
C LEU A 47 5.32 -1.50 10.87
N SER A 48 5.38 -2.36 9.86
CA SER A 48 6.26 -2.21 8.70
C SER A 48 5.42 -2.02 7.43
N LEU A 49 5.97 -1.24 6.49
CA LEU A 49 5.40 -1.08 5.17
C LEU A 49 6.54 -1.04 4.16
N ASP A 50 6.46 -1.94 3.18
CA ASP A 50 7.35 -1.99 2.02
C ASP A 50 6.56 -1.89 0.72
N ILE A 51 7.19 -1.29 -0.29
CA ILE A 51 6.60 -1.09 -1.61
C ILE A 51 7.43 -1.89 -2.61
N ASN A 52 6.76 -2.82 -3.29
CA ASN A 52 7.35 -3.59 -4.37
C ASN A 52 6.71 -3.19 -5.71
N ILE A 53 7.53 -3.04 -6.74
CA ILE A 53 7.12 -2.57 -8.07
C ILE A 53 7.58 -3.60 -9.08
N THR A 54 6.65 -4.17 -9.84
CA THR A 54 6.92 -5.18 -10.86
C THR A 54 6.45 -4.68 -12.23
N ASN A 55 7.33 -4.72 -13.22
CA ASN A 55 6.94 -4.45 -14.61
C ASN A 55 6.12 -5.62 -15.16
N LEU A 56 4.98 -5.34 -15.78
CA LEU A 56 4.16 -6.36 -16.42
C LEU A 56 4.56 -6.55 -17.89
N SER A 57 4.00 -7.59 -18.52
CA SER A 57 4.33 -7.93 -19.92
C SER A 57 3.80 -6.91 -20.92
N GLU A 58 2.72 -6.20 -20.58
CA GLU A 58 2.18 -5.11 -21.38
C GLU A 58 2.98 -3.82 -21.14
N GLU A 59 3.24 -3.06 -22.22
CA GLU A 59 4.04 -1.84 -22.16
C GLU A 59 3.37 -0.77 -21.28
N ASN A 60 4.15 -0.12 -20.40
CA ASN A 60 3.69 0.86 -19.42
C ASN A 60 2.71 0.33 -18.36
N PHE A 61 2.59 -0.99 -18.23
CA PHE A 61 1.86 -1.62 -17.13
C PHE A 61 2.79 -2.05 -16.00
N TYR A 62 2.37 -1.76 -14.77
CA TYR A 62 3.12 -2.03 -13.55
C TYR A 62 2.19 -2.58 -12.48
N GLU A 63 2.65 -3.59 -11.74
CA GLU A 63 2.05 -3.98 -10.47
C GLU A 63 2.78 -3.25 -9.34
N VAL A 64 2.03 -2.52 -8.51
CA VAL A 64 2.53 -1.91 -7.28
C VAL A 64 1.90 -2.63 -6.10
N GLU A 65 2.73 -3.25 -5.27
CA GLU A 65 2.36 -4.05 -4.11
C GLU A 65 2.78 -3.33 -2.82
N LEU A 66 1.82 -3.15 -1.91
CA LEU A 66 2.04 -2.78 -0.53
C LEU A 66 2.17 -4.05 0.30
N ASN A 67 3.33 -4.27 0.90
CA ASN A 67 3.58 -5.29 1.90
C ASN A 67 3.48 -4.62 3.27
N ILE A 68 2.41 -4.92 4.02
CA ILE A 68 2.14 -4.33 5.33
C ILE A 68 2.15 -5.45 6.36
N GLU A 69 3.02 -5.33 7.37
CA GLU A 69 3.02 -6.22 8.52
C GLU A 69 2.68 -5.42 9.78
N ALA A 70 1.76 -5.93 10.58
CA ALA A 70 1.36 -5.32 11.84
C ALA A 70 1.37 -6.37 12.95
N ILE A 71 2.20 -6.17 13.96
CA ILE A 71 2.27 -7.05 15.14
C ILE A 71 1.89 -6.25 16.38
N ALA A 72 0.86 -6.72 17.08
CA ALA A 72 0.41 -6.12 18.33
C ALA A 72 0.80 -6.97 19.53
N ARG A 73 1.40 -6.34 20.55
CA ARG A 73 1.79 -7.00 21.80
C ARG A 73 1.38 -6.19 23.01
N ASN A 74 1.12 -6.87 24.11
CA ASN A 74 1.16 -6.28 25.46
C ASN A 74 2.32 -6.92 26.24
N GLU A 75 2.45 -6.62 27.53
CA GLU A 75 3.55 -7.15 28.36
C GLU A 75 3.61 -8.69 28.42
N LYS A 76 2.52 -9.39 28.10
CA LYS A 76 2.38 -10.84 28.31
C LYS A 76 2.15 -11.63 27.02
N TYR A 77 1.50 -11.05 26.02
CA TYR A 77 0.98 -11.77 24.87
C TYR A 77 1.24 -11.02 23.57
N THR A 78 1.56 -11.78 22.52
CA THR A 78 1.26 -11.36 21.15
C THR A 78 -0.24 -11.45 20.95
N LEU A 79 -0.86 -10.30 20.72
CA LEU A 79 -2.31 -10.17 20.58
C LEU A 79 -2.75 -10.65 19.20
N PHE A 80 -2.14 -10.08 18.17
CA PHE A 80 -2.31 -10.49 16.78
C PHE A 80 -1.06 -10.20 15.95
N GLN A 81 -0.95 -10.91 14.83
CA GLN A 81 -0.03 -10.63 13.73
C GLN A 81 -0.82 -10.63 12.43
N ILE A 82 -0.67 -9.59 11.63
CA ILE A 82 -1.28 -9.46 10.31
C ILE A 82 -0.18 -9.23 9.30
N GLU A 83 -0.22 -9.95 8.20
CA GLU A 83 0.60 -9.68 7.01
C GLU A 83 -0.35 -9.53 5.83
N LEU A 84 -0.26 -8.40 5.13
CA LEU A 84 -1.10 -8.08 3.98
C LEU A 84 -0.20 -7.70 2.80
N LYS A 85 -0.39 -8.41 1.69
CA LYS A 85 0.12 -8.01 0.38
C LYS A 85 -1.04 -7.51 -0.46
N TYR A 86 -1.17 -6.20 -0.57
CA TYR A 86 -2.23 -5.56 -1.35
C TYR A 86 -1.63 -4.90 -2.59
N ALA A 87 -2.12 -5.28 -3.77
CA ALA A 87 -1.56 -4.83 -5.03
C ALA A 87 -2.58 -4.07 -5.87
N GLY A 88 -2.06 -3.15 -6.67
CA GLY A 88 -2.78 -2.53 -7.78
C GLY A 88 -2.01 -2.71 -9.09
N VAL A 89 -2.74 -2.88 -10.18
CA VAL A 89 -2.18 -2.83 -11.54
C VAL A 89 -2.46 -1.45 -12.11
N PHE A 90 -1.40 -0.79 -12.55
CA PHE A 90 -1.41 0.57 -13.05
C PHE A 90 -0.91 0.61 -14.49
N ASN A 91 -1.56 1.44 -15.30
CA ASN A 91 -1.10 1.79 -16.64
C ASN A 91 -0.73 3.28 -16.67
N LEU A 92 0.50 3.60 -17.04
CA LEU A 92 1.01 4.98 -17.16
C LEU A 92 0.89 5.45 -18.60
N ILE A 93 -0.14 6.26 -18.88
CA ILE A 93 -0.51 6.63 -20.25
C ILE A 93 0.00 8.03 -20.58
N ASN A 94 0.82 8.14 -21.62
CA ASN A 94 1.43 9.40 -22.08
C ASN A 94 2.23 10.13 -20.99
N ILE A 95 2.89 9.37 -20.12
CA ILE A 95 3.76 9.88 -19.07
C ILE A 95 5.21 9.54 -19.43
N ASP A 96 6.10 10.53 -19.37
CA ASP A 96 7.53 10.33 -19.58
C ASP A 96 8.09 9.30 -18.58
N SER A 97 8.88 8.36 -19.08
CA SER A 97 9.61 7.36 -18.29
C SER A 97 10.42 7.95 -17.14
N GLU A 98 10.93 9.18 -17.27
CA GLU A 98 11.66 9.88 -16.20
C GLU A 98 10.78 10.12 -14.95
N GLN A 99 9.45 10.19 -15.13
CA GLN A 99 8.50 10.39 -14.04
C GLN A 99 8.02 9.06 -13.43
N HIS A 100 8.25 7.92 -14.08
CA HIS A 100 7.73 6.62 -13.60
C HIS A 100 8.21 6.28 -12.19
N PRO A 101 9.49 6.46 -11.80
CA PRO A 101 9.95 6.08 -10.46
C PRO A 101 9.18 6.76 -9.32
N ILE A 102 8.95 8.07 -9.43
CA ILE A 102 8.21 8.84 -8.42
C ILE A 102 6.71 8.49 -8.43
N LEU A 103 6.11 8.26 -9.60
CA LEU A 103 4.70 7.89 -9.69
C LEU A 103 4.44 6.50 -9.11
N LEU A 104 5.29 5.52 -9.45
CA LEU A 104 5.16 4.14 -8.99
C LEU A 104 5.53 3.96 -7.51
N SER A 105 6.40 4.83 -6.97
CA SER A 105 6.84 4.75 -5.57
C SER A 105 6.06 5.64 -4.61
N VAL A 106 5.36 6.67 -5.11
CA VAL A 106 4.62 7.63 -4.26
C VAL A 106 3.14 7.65 -4.58
N HIS A 107 2.79 7.92 -5.83
CA HIS A 107 1.40 8.20 -6.20
C HIS A 107 0.57 6.92 -6.26
N CYS A 108 1.07 5.87 -6.92
CA CYS A 108 0.37 4.59 -7.03
C CYS A 108 0.15 3.94 -5.66
N PRO A 109 1.16 3.82 -4.77
CA PRO A 109 1.00 3.36 -3.38
C PRO A 109 -0.04 4.17 -2.60
N ALA A 110 0.01 5.51 -2.72
CA ALA A 110 -0.93 6.38 -2.04
C ALA A 110 -2.39 6.18 -2.49
N MET A 111 -2.62 5.83 -3.77
CA MET A 111 -3.96 5.53 -4.29
C MET A 111 -4.55 4.25 -3.69
N ILE A 112 -3.74 3.21 -3.48
CA ILE A 112 -4.21 1.89 -3.00
C ILE A 112 -4.14 1.74 -1.48
N PHE A 113 -3.34 2.55 -0.79
CA PHE A 113 -3.17 2.48 0.67
C PHE A 113 -4.47 2.58 1.47
N PRO A 114 -5.47 3.43 1.15
CA PRO A 114 -6.72 3.48 1.90
C PRO A 114 -7.48 2.14 1.92
N PHE A 115 -7.37 1.35 0.85
CA PHE A 115 -8.01 0.04 0.76
C PHE A 115 -7.27 -0.99 1.60
N ALA A 116 -5.94 -1.02 1.54
CA ALA A 116 -5.11 -1.84 2.40
C ALA A 116 -5.33 -1.52 3.89
N ARG A 117 -5.36 -0.22 4.24
CA ARG A 117 -5.66 0.28 5.58
C ARG A 117 -7.01 -0.20 6.11
N LYS A 118 -8.05 -0.18 5.27
CA LYS A 118 -9.38 -0.69 5.63
C LYS A 118 -9.34 -2.21 5.92
N ILE A 119 -8.61 -2.98 5.12
CA ILE A 119 -8.48 -4.43 5.32
C ILE A 119 -7.86 -4.72 6.68
N ILE A 120 -6.75 -4.07 7.04
CA ILE A 120 -6.11 -4.22 8.36
C ILE A 120 -7.08 -3.87 9.50
N ALA A 121 -7.81 -2.76 9.38
CA ALA A 121 -8.80 -2.36 10.38
C ALA A 121 -9.93 -3.39 10.55
N SER A 122 -10.34 -4.04 9.44
CA SER A 122 -11.37 -5.09 9.46
C SER A 122 -10.82 -6.38 10.09
N CYS A 123 -9.61 -6.82 9.69
CA CYS A 123 -8.96 -8.01 10.25
C CYS A 123 -8.76 -7.91 11.76
N THR A 124 -8.32 -6.75 12.26
CA THR A 124 -8.16 -6.53 13.71
C THR A 124 -9.49 -6.54 14.46
N GLN A 125 -10.55 -6.03 13.85
CA GLN A 125 -11.90 -6.12 14.41
C GLN A 125 -12.41 -7.56 14.46
N ASP A 126 -12.24 -8.31 13.36
CA ASP A 126 -12.63 -9.72 13.26
C ASP A 126 -11.81 -10.61 14.21
N ALA A 127 -10.58 -10.21 14.54
CA ALA A 127 -9.74 -10.81 15.56
C ALA A 127 -10.24 -10.56 16.99
N GLY A 128 -11.26 -9.73 17.19
CA GLY A 128 -11.84 -9.38 18.50
C GLY A 128 -11.17 -8.19 19.19
N PHE A 129 -10.33 -7.43 18.48
CA PHE A 129 -9.64 -6.25 19.02
C PHE A 129 -10.28 -4.94 18.51
N GLN A 130 -9.85 -3.81 19.06
CA GLN A 130 -10.18 -2.51 18.48
C GLN A 130 -9.55 -2.39 17.08
N PRO A 131 -10.26 -1.80 16.10
CA PRO A 131 -9.72 -1.63 14.76
C PRO A 131 -8.38 -0.88 14.78
N LEU A 132 -7.34 -1.48 14.18
CA LEU A 132 -6.06 -0.82 13.97
C LEU A 132 -6.19 0.19 12.83
N MET A 133 -6.36 1.45 13.20
CA MET A 133 -6.39 2.57 12.26
C MET A 133 -4.96 3.05 12.00
N ILE A 134 -4.29 2.46 11.00
CA ILE A 134 -2.94 2.89 10.60
C ILE A 134 -2.94 4.38 10.24
N ASP A 135 -1.96 5.17 10.65
CA ASP A 135 -1.90 6.59 10.27
C ASP A 135 -1.58 6.77 8.77
N PRO A 136 -1.96 7.91 8.15
CA PRO A 136 -1.54 8.21 6.78
C PRO A 136 -0.02 8.14 6.63
N ILE A 137 0.45 7.51 5.55
CA ILE A 137 1.88 7.33 5.25
C ILE A 137 2.35 8.42 4.30
N ASP A 138 3.48 9.06 4.61
CA ASP A 138 4.19 9.95 3.69
C ASP A 138 5.08 9.12 2.75
N PHE A 139 4.49 8.71 1.63
CA PHE A 139 5.21 7.96 0.61
C PHE A 139 6.33 8.79 -0.06
N GLY A 140 6.23 10.12 -0.07
CA GLY A 140 7.28 10.98 -0.61
C GLY A 140 8.54 10.92 0.25
N ALA A 141 8.37 11.00 1.57
CA ALA A 141 9.46 10.80 2.53
C ALA A 141 10.10 9.40 2.40
N LEU A 142 9.29 8.33 2.25
CA LEU A 142 9.79 6.97 2.03
C LEU A 142 10.62 6.88 0.73
N TYR A 143 10.14 7.46 -0.36
CA TYR A 143 10.86 7.51 -1.63
C TYR A 143 12.21 8.25 -1.50
N HIS A 144 12.21 9.43 -0.88
CA HIS A 144 13.45 10.20 -0.68
C HIS A 144 14.47 9.47 0.19
N LYS A 145 14.02 8.80 1.25
CA LYS A 145 14.89 7.96 2.08
C LYS A 145 15.54 6.85 1.26
N LYS A 146 14.75 6.09 0.47
CA LYS A 146 15.25 5.01 -0.38
C LYS A 146 16.25 5.50 -1.43
N MET A 147 16.02 6.67 -2.03
CA MET A 147 16.94 7.27 -3.00
C MET A 147 18.27 7.69 -2.36
N SER A 148 18.26 8.17 -1.10
CA SER A 148 19.49 8.54 -0.39
C SER A 148 20.34 7.34 0.02
N GLU A 149 19.71 6.19 0.31
CA GLU A 149 20.41 4.96 0.67
C GLU A 149 21.16 4.33 -0.52
N HIS A 150 20.64 4.50 -1.75
CA HIS A 150 21.29 3.98 -2.97
C HIS A 150 22.50 4.81 -3.43
N GLN A 151 22.77 5.95 -2.81
CA GLN A 151 23.89 6.83 -3.17
C GLN A 151 25.16 6.61 -2.32
N ASN A 152 25.10 5.69 -1.34
CA ASN A 152 26.22 5.31 -0.47
C ASN A 152 26.66 3.86 -0.73
#